data_AF-A0A443S372-F1
#
_entry.id   AF-A0A443S372-F1
#
_cell.length_a   1.000
_cell.length_b   1.000
_cell.length_c   1.000
_cell.angle_alpha   90.00
_cell.angle_beta   90.00
_cell.angle_gamma   90.00
#
_symmetry.space_group_name_H-M   'P 1'
#
loop_
_entity.id
_entity.type
_entity.pdbx_description
1 polymer ?
#
loop_
_entity_poly.entity_id
_entity_poly.type
_entity_poly.pdbx_seq_one_letter_code
_entity_poly.pdbx_strand_id
1 'polypeptide(L)'
;MFAGQILQPIYSSNDALIDLIEQSFKSKKNETDPNFVSAFVKAVVQGCIYCTEVNGDTFYKVDSKRLESKCAVIAKYCYDDKEKEAKCLYALQQLAEELEHPSKLLSTIFTTLHDQNVISSEAFLQWESTNTM
;
A
#
# COMPACT_ATOMS: atom_id res chain seq x y z
N MET A 1 -25.40 -28.91 -16.96
CA MET A 1 -24.57 -27.84 -17.55
C MET A 1 -24.77 -26.59 -16.70
N PHE A 2 -23.98 -26.43 -15.64
CA PHE A 2 -24.02 -25.21 -14.84
C PHE A 2 -23.03 -24.21 -15.42
N ALA A 3 -23.57 -23.02 -15.67
CA ALA A 3 -22.94 -21.90 -16.33
C ALA A 3 -21.66 -21.48 -15.61
N GLY A 4 -20.68 -21.03 -16.41
CA GLY A 4 -19.44 -20.45 -15.92
C GLY A 4 -19.71 -19.38 -14.87
N GLN A 5 -19.22 -19.63 -13.67
CA GLN A 5 -19.17 -18.64 -12.61
C GLN A 5 -18.19 -17.56 -13.10
N ILE A 6 -18.74 -16.48 -13.64
CA ILE A 6 -17.99 -15.26 -13.92
C ILE A 6 -17.45 -14.81 -12.56
N LEU A 7 -16.14 -14.95 -12.37
CA LEU A 7 -15.40 -14.25 -11.33
C LEU A 7 -15.78 -12.78 -11.48
N GLN A 8 -16.67 -12.30 -10.61
CA GLN A 8 -16.96 -10.89 -10.56
C GLN A 8 -15.64 -10.24 -10.17
N PRO A 9 -15.11 -9.32 -10.98
CA PRO A 9 -13.92 -8.62 -10.59
C PRO A 9 -14.28 -7.95 -9.25
N ILE A 10 -13.43 -8.05 -8.23
CA ILE A 10 -13.55 -7.26 -6.99
C ILE A 10 -13.29 -5.76 -7.30
N TYR A 11 -13.66 -5.31 -8.49
CA TYR A 11 -13.41 -4.01 -9.07
C TYR A 11 -14.75 -3.29 -9.22
N SER A 12 -15.24 -2.77 -8.11
CA SER A 12 -15.81 -1.43 -8.17
C SER A 12 -14.65 -0.46 -7.98
N SER A 13 -13.94 -0.22 -9.09
CA SER A 13 -12.78 0.65 -9.32
C SER A 13 -11.94 0.98 -8.07
N ASN A 14 -10.72 0.44 -7.99
CA ASN A 14 -9.70 0.88 -7.03
C ASN A 14 -9.56 2.40 -7.00
N ASP A 15 -9.77 3.08 -8.14
CA ASP A 15 -9.82 4.54 -8.23
C ASP A 15 -11.00 5.16 -7.47
N ALA A 16 -12.17 4.52 -7.46
CA ALA A 16 -13.33 4.97 -6.67
C ALA A 16 -13.07 4.81 -5.17
N LEU A 17 -12.40 3.73 -4.73
CA LEU A 17 -11.96 3.58 -3.34
C LEU A 17 -10.94 4.65 -2.95
N ILE A 18 -9.97 4.92 -3.82
CA ILE A 18 -8.98 5.98 -3.64
C ILE A 18 -9.66 7.35 -3.55
N ASP A 19 -10.59 7.66 -4.48
CA ASP A 19 -11.38 8.90 -4.46
C ASP A 19 -12.22 9.03 -3.19
N LEU A 20 -12.79 7.93 -2.69
CA LEU A 20 -13.57 7.91 -1.44
C LEU A 20 -12.69 8.24 -0.23
N ILE A 21 -11.47 7.72 -0.22
CA ILE A 21 -10.49 7.98 0.82
C ILE A 21 -9.95 9.42 0.72
N GLU A 22 -9.69 9.94 -0.48
CA GLU A 22 -9.30 11.33 -0.72
C GLU A 22 -10.42 12.33 -0.36
N GLN A 23 -11.69 11.97 -0.60
CA GLN A 23 -12.85 12.77 -0.17
C GLN A 23 -13.06 12.73 1.34
N SER A 24 -12.86 11.56 1.96
CA SER A 24 -12.88 11.41 3.42
C SER A 24 -11.75 12.24 4.06
N PHE A 25 -10.60 12.36 3.39
CA PHE A 25 -9.47 13.18 3.80
C PHE A 25 -9.77 14.69 3.78
N LYS A 26 -10.40 15.21 2.71
CA LYS A 26 -10.76 16.65 2.62
C LYS A 26 -11.69 17.12 3.74
N SER A 27 -12.37 16.20 4.41
CA SER A 27 -13.26 16.46 5.54
C SER A 27 -12.50 16.60 6.89
N LYS A 28 -11.35 17.27 6.88
CA LYS A 28 -10.70 18.10 7.95
C LYS A 28 -10.69 17.66 9.43
N LYS A 29 -11.00 16.42 9.79
CA LYS A 29 -10.97 15.94 11.19
C LYS A 29 -9.99 14.79 11.47
N ASN A 30 -9.39 14.20 10.42
CA ASN A 30 -8.56 12.99 10.51
C ASN A 30 -7.10 13.16 10.02
N GLU A 31 -6.68 14.37 9.64
CA GLU A 31 -5.28 14.65 9.17
C GLU A 31 -4.21 14.24 10.19
N THR A 32 -4.57 14.22 11.47
CA THR A 32 -3.68 13.87 12.59
C THR A 32 -3.91 12.47 13.14
N ASP A 33 -4.90 11.71 12.64
CA ASP A 33 -5.15 10.37 13.16
C ASP A 33 -4.06 9.42 12.66
N PRO A 34 -3.24 8.87 13.55
CA PRO A 34 -2.07 8.12 13.12
C PRO A 34 -2.47 6.67 12.74
N ASN A 35 -3.73 6.25 12.88
CA ASN A 35 -4.27 5.04 12.26
C ASN A 35 -4.78 5.30 10.83
N PHE A 36 -5.13 6.55 10.52
CA PHE A 36 -5.59 6.95 9.19
C PHE A 36 -4.47 6.87 8.15
N VAL A 37 -3.25 7.29 8.48
CA VAL A 37 -2.08 7.17 7.58
C VAL A 37 -1.86 5.70 7.16
N SER A 38 -1.98 4.78 8.11
CA SER A 38 -1.86 3.35 7.84
C SER A 38 -2.96 2.86 6.88
N ALA A 39 -4.23 3.18 7.16
CA ALA A 39 -5.34 2.80 6.30
C ALA A 39 -5.23 3.40 4.88
N PHE A 40 -4.80 4.66 4.78
CA PHE A 40 -4.58 5.36 3.51
C PHE A 40 -3.51 4.65 2.68
N VAL A 41 -2.34 4.41 3.26
CA VAL A 41 -1.21 3.74 2.59
C VAL A 41 -1.61 2.35 2.14
N LYS A 42 -2.26 1.56 3.01
CA LYS A 42 -2.76 0.22 2.66
C LYS A 42 -3.68 0.28 1.45
N ALA A 43 -4.68 1.16 1.46
CA ALA A 43 -5.65 1.23 0.38
C ALA A 43 -5.04 1.69 -0.97
N VAL A 44 -4.14 2.68 -0.94
CA VAL A 44 -3.46 3.13 -2.16
C VAL A 44 -2.61 2.02 -2.75
N VAL A 45 -1.84 1.32 -1.92
CA VAL A 45 -0.98 0.21 -2.36
C VAL A 45 -1.81 -0.99 -2.81
N GLN A 46 -2.88 -1.35 -2.08
CA GLN A 46 -3.87 -2.35 -2.52
C GLN A 46 -4.43 -2.02 -3.90
N GLY A 47 -4.72 -0.75 -4.17
CA GLY A 47 -5.17 -0.30 -5.49
C GLY A 47 -4.16 -0.53 -6.62
N CYS A 48 -2.87 -0.68 -6.28
CA CYS A 48 -1.77 -0.97 -7.18
C CYS A 48 -1.41 -2.46 -7.25
N ILE A 49 -2.00 -3.31 -6.40
CA ILE A 49 -1.76 -4.74 -6.39
C ILE A 49 -2.75 -5.44 -7.31
N TYR A 50 -2.26 -6.41 -8.06
CA TYR A 50 -3.08 -7.33 -8.83
C TYR A 50 -2.68 -8.77 -8.50
N CYS A 51 -3.66 -9.65 -8.48
CA CYS A 51 -3.45 -11.09 -8.34
C CYS A 51 -3.39 -11.75 -9.72
N THR A 52 -2.55 -12.76 -9.86
CA THR A 52 -2.52 -13.66 -11.00
C THR A 52 -2.60 -15.07 -10.48
N GLU A 53 -3.47 -15.87 -11.07
CA GLU A 53 -3.58 -17.30 -10.76
C GLU A 53 -2.75 -18.09 -11.78
N VAL A 54 -1.84 -18.93 -11.31
CA VAL A 54 -1.06 -19.84 -12.15
C VAL A 54 -1.12 -21.22 -11.53
N ASN A 55 -1.65 -22.20 -12.26
CA ASN A 55 -1.79 -23.59 -11.83
C ASN A 55 -2.57 -23.81 -10.50
N GLY A 56 -3.48 -22.89 -10.15
CA GLY A 56 -4.24 -22.95 -8.89
C GLY A 56 -3.57 -22.24 -7.71
N ASP A 57 -2.37 -21.70 -7.90
CA ASP A 57 -1.68 -20.84 -6.93
C ASP A 57 -1.95 -19.37 -7.22
N THR A 58 -2.25 -18.59 -6.18
CA THR A 58 -2.46 -17.13 -6.27
C THR A 58 -1.15 -16.40 -6.03
N PHE A 59 -0.74 -15.56 -6.97
CA PHE A 59 0.44 -14.70 -6.86
C PHE A 59 0.03 -13.24 -6.86
N TYR A 60 0.50 -12.49 -5.87
CA TYR A 60 0.31 -11.04 -5.82
C TYR A 60 1.50 -10.32 -6.44
N LYS A 61 1.22 -9.34 -7.29
CA LYS A 61 2.21 -8.45 -7.89
C LYS A 61 1.75 -7.01 -7.74
N VAL A 62 2.70 -6.09 -7.65
CA VAL A 62 2.43 -4.65 -7.64
C VAL A 62 2.73 -4.07 -9.02
N ASP A 63 1.87 -3.18 -9.50
CA ASP A 63 2.14 -2.36 -10.67
C ASP A 63 3.02 -1.18 -10.25
N SER A 64 4.33 -1.28 -10.51
CA SER A 64 5.31 -0.25 -10.17
C SER A 64 4.96 1.11 -10.78
N LYS A 65 4.45 1.17 -12.03
CA LYS A 65 4.10 2.44 -12.67
C LYS A 65 2.90 3.10 -11.99
N ARG A 66 1.91 2.29 -11.61
CA ARG A 66 0.75 2.79 -10.87
C ARG A 66 1.18 3.26 -9.48
N LEU A 67 2.02 2.50 -8.79
CA LEU A 67 2.56 2.87 -7.48
C LEU A 67 3.37 4.18 -7.55
N GLU A 68 4.29 4.31 -8.51
CA GLU A 68 5.07 5.53 -8.76
C GLU A 68 4.17 6.75 -8.94
N SER A 69 3.08 6.62 -9.70
CA SER A 69 2.13 7.73 -9.90
C SER A 69 1.42 8.16 -8.60
N LYS A 70 1.35 7.26 -7.61
CA LYS A 70 0.73 7.50 -6.31
C LYS A 70 1.74 7.87 -5.21
N CYS A 71 3.03 7.60 -5.42
CA CYS A 71 4.11 7.96 -4.50
C CYS A 71 4.11 9.44 -4.15
N ALA A 72 3.84 10.34 -5.12
CA ALA A 72 3.75 11.77 -4.85
C ALA A 72 2.62 12.14 -3.85
N VAL A 73 1.51 11.41 -3.89
CA VAL A 73 0.38 11.61 -2.96
C VAL A 73 0.72 11.04 -1.59
N ILE A 74 1.32 9.85 -1.52
CA ILE A 74 1.78 9.25 -0.26
C ILE A 74 2.84 10.15 0.40
N ALA A 75 3.81 10.64 -0.36
CA ALA A 75 4.85 11.56 0.11
C ALA A 75 4.23 12.81 0.75
N LYS A 76 3.20 13.41 0.14
CA LYS A 76 2.53 14.58 0.72
C LYS A 76 2.02 14.36 2.15
N TYR A 77 1.73 13.11 2.53
CA TYR A 77 1.21 12.77 3.86
C TYR A 77 2.27 12.18 4.80
N CYS A 78 3.35 11.60 4.27
CA CYS A 78 4.42 10.99 5.05
C CYS A 78 5.68 11.87 5.19
N TYR A 79 5.84 12.87 4.33
CA TYR A 79 7.08 13.66 4.21
C TYR A 79 7.39 14.47 5.48
N ASP A 80 8.65 14.41 5.90
CA ASP A 80 9.25 15.17 7.02
C ASP A 80 8.72 14.79 8.42
N ASP A 81 8.07 13.62 8.55
CA ASP A 81 7.53 13.14 9.82
C ASP A 81 7.92 11.67 10.03
N LYS A 82 8.94 11.45 10.87
CA LYS A 82 9.51 10.13 11.14
C LYS A 82 8.48 9.13 11.68
N GLU A 83 7.52 9.59 12.49
CA GLU A 83 6.47 8.72 13.00
C GLU A 83 5.53 8.27 11.87
N LYS A 84 5.21 9.17 10.93
CA LYS A 84 4.38 8.82 9.76
C LYS A 84 5.11 7.94 8.77
N GLU A 85 6.40 8.16 8.52
CA GLU A 85 7.23 7.29 7.68
C GLU A 85 7.30 5.87 8.27
N ALA A 86 7.59 5.75 9.57
CA ALA A 86 7.60 4.45 10.25
C ALA A 86 6.23 3.75 10.17
N LYS A 87 5.13 4.49 10.41
CA LYS A 87 3.78 3.93 10.27
C LYS A 87 3.44 3.50 8.85
N CYS A 88 3.93 4.22 7.84
CA CYS A 88 3.80 3.82 6.44
C CYS A 88 4.45 2.44 6.22
N LEU A 89 5.67 2.23 6.72
CA LEU A 89 6.36 0.95 6.65
C LEU A 89 5.59 -0.17 7.38
N TYR A 90 5.11 0.08 8.59
CA TYR A 90 4.30 -0.90 9.34
C TYR A 90 2.97 -1.23 8.65
N ALA A 91 2.31 -0.24 8.04
CA ALA A 91 1.08 -0.43 7.30
C ALA A 91 1.28 -1.37 6.10
N LEU A 92 2.37 -1.19 5.38
CA LEU A 92 2.76 -2.02 4.24
C LEU A 92 3.16 -3.43 4.66
N GLN A 93 3.85 -3.56 5.79
CA GLN A 93 4.19 -4.85 6.36
C GLN A 93 2.93 -5.64 6.76
N GLN A 94 1.99 -5.01 7.47
CA GLN A 94 0.71 -5.64 7.80
C GLN A 94 -0.08 -6.01 6.54
N LEU A 95 -0.08 -5.16 5.51
CA LEU A 95 -0.71 -5.49 4.24
C LEU A 95 -0.09 -6.74 3.60
N ALA A 96 1.24 -6.87 3.63
CA ALA A 96 1.91 -8.06 3.12
C ALA A 96 1.59 -9.32 3.95
N GLU A 97 1.40 -9.18 5.27
CA GLU A 97 0.97 -10.27 6.16
C GLU A 97 -0.49 -10.68 5.90
N GLU A 98 -1.39 -9.72 5.70
CA GLU A 98 -2.79 -9.94 5.29
C GLU A 98 -2.92 -10.68 3.95
N LEU A 99 -1.93 -10.52 3.06
CA LEU A 99 -1.84 -11.20 1.77
C LEU A 99 -1.08 -12.54 1.84
N GLU A 100 -0.79 -13.03 3.05
CA GLU A 100 -0.06 -14.29 3.31
C GLU A 100 1.38 -14.31 2.80
N HIS A 101 2.10 -13.20 3.00
CA HIS A 101 3.51 -13.03 2.64
C HIS A 101 3.86 -13.33 1.17
N PRO A 102 3.25 -12.61 0.21
CA PRO A 102 3.60 -12.77 -1.19
C PRO A 102 5.07 -12.44 -1.40
N SER A 103 5.82 -13.46 -1.84
CA SER A 103 7.23 -13.35 -2.14
C SER A 103 7.49 -12.18 -3.08
N LYS A 104 8.41 -11.28 -2.69
CA LYS A 104 8.87 -10.09 -3.43
C LYS A 104 7.90 -8.89 -3.49
N LEU A 105 6.67 -8.98 -2.97
CA LEU A 105 5.73 -7.85 -3.02
C LEU A 105 6.22 -6.67 -2.18
N LEU A 106 6.48 -6.92 -0.89
CA LEU A 106 6.93 -5.90 0.06
C LEU A 106 8.26 -5.27 -0.39
N SER A 107 9.21 -6.10 -0.85
CA SER A 107 10.48 -5.64 -1.40
C SER A 107 10.27 -4.67 -2.57
N THR A 108 9.37 -5.00 -3.51
CA THR A 108 9.10 -4.13 -4.66
C THR A 108 8.48 -2.81 -4.25
N ILE A 109 7.55 -2.84 -3.29
CA ILE A 109 6.92 -1.62 -2.75
C ILE A 109 7.95 -0.73 -2.07
N PHE A 110 8.80 -1.31 -1.20
CA PHE A 110 9.83 -0.58 -0.49
C PHE A 110 10.88 0.03 -1.40
N THR A 111 11.37 -0.72 -2.40
CA THR A 111 12.28 -0.18 -3.42
C THR A 111 11.63 1.01 -4.15
N THR A 112 10.36 0.88 -4.53
CA THR A 112 9.66 1.97 -5.24
C THR A 112 9.51 3.22 -4.36
N LEU A 113 9.14 3.06 -3.08
CA LEU A 113 8.98 4.18 -2.15
C LEU A 113 10.31 4.88 -1.84
N HIS A 114 11.40 4.10 -1.76
CA HIS A 114 12.75 4.63 -1.56
C HIS A 114 13.23 5.42 -2.79
N ASP A 115 13.10 4.84 -4.00
CA ASP A 115 13.49 5.48 -5.26
C ASP A 115 12.70 6.79 -5.50
N GLN A 116 11.43 6.82 -5.10
CA GLN A 116 10.57 7.99 -5.21
C GLN A 116 10.71 9.00 -4.06
N ASN A 117 11.69 8.83 -3.16
CA ASN A 117 11.95 9.72 -2.02
C ASN A 117 10.71 9.92 -1.10
N VAL A 118 9.85 8.89 -0.99
CA VAL A 118 8.65 8.93 -0.13
C VAL A 118 9.01 8.63 1.32
N ILE A 119 9.98 7.74 1.52
CA ILE A 119 10.45 7.30 2.83
C ILE A 119 11.97 7.47 2.85
N SER A 120 12.47 8.12 3.89
CA SER A 120 13.89 8.34 4.06
C SER A 120 14.64 7.03 4.37
N SER A 121 15.91 6.96 3.98
CA SER A 121 16.78 5.84 4.38
C SER A 121 16.87 5.69 5.91
N GLU A 122 16.72 6.79 6.65
CA GLU A 122 16.75 6.78 8.12
C GLU A 122 15.50 6.12 8.71
N ALA A 123 14.32 6.37 8.15
CA ALA A 123 13.10 5.68 8.56
C ALA A 123 13.16 4.18 8.25
N PHE A 124 13.74 3.78 7.10
CA PHE A 124 14.01 2.37 6.81
C PHE A 124 14.93 1.73 7.85
N LEU A 125 16.03 2.39 8.21
CA LEU A 125 16.96 1.90 9.23
C LEU A 125 16.31 1.75 10.61
N GLN A 126 15.45 2.71 11.02
CA GLN A 126 14.70 2.62 12.28
C GLN A 126 13.67 1.49 12.26
N TRP A 127 12.93 1.34 11.16
CA TRP A 127 11.96 0.27 11.01
C TRP A 127 12.64 -1.10 11.03
N GLU A 128 13.73 -1.28 10.27
CA GLU A 128 14.49 -2.54 10.24
C GLU A 128 15.06 -2.88 11.61
N SER A 129 15.59 -1.89 12.33
CA SER A 129 16.10 -2.08 13.70
C SER A 129 15.01 -2.49 14.68
N THR A 130 13.78 -1.96 14.53
CA THR A 130 12.65 -2.28 15.41
C THR A 130 12.02 -3.63 15.06
N ASN A 131 12.09 -4.05 13.79
CA ASN A 131 11.56 -5.33 13.33
C ASN A 131 12.53 -6.51 13.52
N THR A 132 13.80 -6.23 13.84
CA THR A 132 14.86 -7.24 14.03
C THR A 132 15.22 -7.48 15.51
N MET A 133 14.68 -6.68 16.45
CA MET A 133 14.83 -6.87 17.89
C MET A 133 13.63 -7.60 18.50
#